data_AF-A0A3C0G7M4-F1
#
_entry.id   AF-A0A3C0G7M4-F1
#
_cell.length_a   1.000
_cell.length_b   1.000
_cell.length_c   1.000
_cell.angle_alpha   90.00
_cell.angle_beta   90.00
_cell.angle_gamma   90.00
#
_symmetry.space_group_name_H-M   'P 1'
#
loop_
_entity.id
_entity.type
_entity.pdbx_description
1 polymer ?
#
loop_
_entity_poly.entity_id
_entity_poly.type
_entity_poly.pdbx_seq_one_letter_code
_entity_poly.pdbx_strand_id
1 'polypeptide(L)'
;MKKTLFSLLFILTTPSVLLAQVTTENDSITRLNEVIVIDTLTAKNAIGIVPSQIIGETTFTNYSPVDFISSLNQVSGLYALSGALNTNRITIRGVGSRTLYGTDK
;
A
#
# COMPACT_ATOMS: atom_id res chain seq x y z
N MET A 1 8.39 -17.22 62.53
CA MET A 1 8.13 -18.33 61.58
C MET A 1 7.16 -17.98 60.44
N LYS A 2 6.05 -17.24 60.66
CA LYS A 2 5.11 -16.93 59.55
C LYS A 2 5.69 -16.02 58.46
N LYS A 3 6.49 -15.01 58.81
CA LYS A 3 7.15 -14.10 57.85
C LYS A 3 8.24 -14.79 57.01
N THR A 4 8.98 -15.73 57.60
CA THR A 4 10.00 -16.52 56.90
C THR A 4 9.35 -17.54 55.95
N LEU A 5 8.21 -18.11 56.34
CA LEU A 5 7.43 -19.01 55.49
C LEU A 5 6.84 -18.29 54.26
N PHE A 6 6.35 -17.06 54.44
CA PHE A 6 5.82 -16.26 53.33
C PHE A 6 6.91 -15.83 52.34
N SER A 7 8.10 -15.48 52.86
CA SER A 7 9.27 -15.18 52.03
C SER A 7 9.73 -16.40 51.22
N LEU A 8 9.75 -17.58 51.85
CA LEU A 8 10.10 -18.84 51.18
C LEU A 8 9.11 -19.20 50.06
N LEU A 9 7.82 -18.98 50.30
CA LEU A 9 6.77 -19.24 49.30
C LEU A 9 6.92 -18.30 48.08
N PHE A 10 7.26 -17.03 48.32
CA PHE A 10 7.49 -16.06 47.25
C PHE A 10 8.68 -16.47 46.37
N ILE A 11 9.79 -16.90 46.98
CA ILE A 11 11.00 -17.38 46.27
C ILE A 11 10.71 -18.64 45.43
N LEU A 12 9.81 -19.51 45.89
CA LEU A 12 9.48 -20.74 45.18
C LEU A 12 8.58 -20.50 43.95
N THR A 13 7.81 -19.41 43.95
CA THR A 13 6.86 -19.08 42.87
C THR A 13 7.41 -18.15 41.79
N THR A 14 8.52 -17.46 42.01
CA THR A 14 9.12 -16.55 41.01
C THR A 14 9.74 -17.25 39.78
N PRO A 15 10.39 -18.45 39.86
CA PRO A 15 11.01 -19.04 38.68
C PRO A 15 10.01 -19.59 37.65
N SER A 16 8.79 -19.95 38.05
CA SER A 16 7.77 -20.46 37.11
C SER A 16 7.19 -19.36 36.20
N VAL A 17 7.22 -18.10 36.65
CA VAL A 17 6.75 -16.96 35.85
C VAL A 17 7.76 -16.59 34.75
N LEU A 18 9.06 -16.79 35.00
CA LEU A 18 10.12 -16.56 34.02
C LEU A 18 10.13 -17.60 32.89
N LEU A 19 9.74 -18.84 33.18
CA LEU A 19 9.67 -19.94 32.20
C LEU A 19 8.37 -19.96 31.39
N ALA A 20 7.38 -19.13 31.72
CA ALA A 20 6.10 -19.04 31.04
C ALA A 20 6.06 -18.03 29.88
N GLN A 21 7.19 -17.40 29.56
CA GLN A 21 7.29 -16.51 28.40
C GLN A 21 7.21 -17.35 27.12
N VAL A 22 6.07 -17.27 26.43
CA VAL A 22 5.91 -17.78 25.07
C VAL A 22 6.83 -16.97 24.15
N THR A 23 7.85 -17.63 23.61
CA THR A 23 8.64 -17.08 22.51
C THR A 23 7.76 -17.03 21.28
N THR A 24 7.23 -15.85 20.95
CA THR A 24 6.65 -15.61 19.63
C THR A 24 7.78 -15.63 18.61
N GLU A 25 7.71 -16.56 17.65
CA GLU A 25 8.53 -16.53 16.44
C GLU A 25 8.43 -15.13 15.82
N ASN A 26 9.57 -14.52 15.45
CA ASN A 26 9.53 -13.26 14.73
C ASN A 26 8.82 -13.52 13.40
N ASP A 27 7.77 -12.75 13.10
CA ASP A 27 7.07 -12.85 11.82
C ASP A 27 8.09 -12.73 10.68
N SER A 28 8.17 -13.78 9.86
CA SER A 28 9.05 -13.75 8.69
C SER A 28 8.49 -12.74 7.71
N ILE A 29 9.14 -11.57 7.61
CA ILE A 29 8.81 -10.57 6.59
C ILE A 29 8.89 -11.27 5.23
N THR A 30 7.76 -11.41 4.56
CA THR A 30 7.68 -12.09 3.26
C THR A 30 8.40 -11.21 2.22
N ARG A 31 9.69 -11.48 1.97
CA ARG A 31 10.46 -10.79 0.95
C ARG A 31 10.11 -11.42 -0.40
N LEU A 32 9.27 -10.73 -1.16
CA LEU A 32 8.98 -11.12 -2.54
C LEU A 32 10.14 -10.68 -3.43
N ASN A 33 10.46 -11.50 -4.43
CA ASN A 33 11.37 -11.09 -5.49
C ASN A 33 10.69 -10.05 -6.37
N GLU A 34 11.41 -8.99 -6.72
CA GLU A 34 10.94 -8.03 -7.71
C GLU A 34 10.83 -8.73 -9.07
N VAL A 35 9.65 -8.67 -9.67
CA VAL A 35 9.40 -9.18 -11.01
C VAL A 35 9.01 -7.97 -11.87
N ILE A 36 9.92 -7.55 -12.74
CA ILE A 36 9.66 -6.47 -13.68
C ILE A 36 8.91 -7.05 -14.88
N VAL A 37 7.61 -6.82 -14.94
CA VAL A 37 6.78 -7.17 -16.10
C VAL A 37 6.91 -6.06 -17.13
N ILE A 38 7.76 -6.29 -18.12
CA ILE A 38 7.89 -5.41 -19.28
C ILE A 38 6.88 -5.91 -20.30
N ASP A 39 5.72 -5.24 -20.37
CA ASP A 39 4.95 -5.31 -21.60
C ASP A 39 5.79 -4.61 -22.67
N THR A 40 6.09 -5.30 -23.77
CA THR A 40 6.70 -4.63 -24.91
C THR A 40 5.77 -3.47 -25.24
N LEU A 41 6.28 -2.23 -25.22
CA LEU A 41 5.55 -1.09 -25.75
C LEU A 41 5.39 -1.36 -27.25
N THR A 42 4.44 -2.23 -27.63
CA THR A 42 3.92 -2.29 -28.97
C THR A 42 3.44 -0.89 -29.21
N ALA A 43 4.19 -0.13 -30.01
CA ALA A 43 3.85 1.22 -30.37
C ALA A 43 2.36 1.21 -30.69
N LYS A 44 1.57 1.89 -29.83
CA LYS A 44 0.12 1.87 -29.94
C LYS A 44 -0.18 2.21 -31.38
N ASN A 45 -0.77 1.27 -32.12
CA ASN A 45 -1.38 1.54 -33.43
C ASN A 45 -2.62 2.39 -33.16
N ALA A 46 -2.44 3.58 -32.59
CA ALA A 46 -3.45 4.60 -32.52
C ALA A 46 -3.59 5.07 -33.97
N ILE A 47 -4.48 4.42 -34.70
CA ILE A 47 -4.89 4.81 -36.04
C ILE A 47 -5.56 6.19 -35.89
N GLY A 48 -4.74 7.25 -35.79
CA GLY A 48 -4.95 8.70 -35.91
C GLY A 48 -6.17 9.43 -35.33
N ILE A 49 -7.24 8.76 -34.93
CA ILE A 49 -8.57 9.37 -34.80
C ILE A 49 -8.92 9.63 -33.32
N VAL A 50 -8.44 8.79 -32.40
CA VAL A 50 -8.67 8.98 -30.95
C VAL A 50 -7.42 9.56 -30.31
N PRO A 51 -7.50 10.74 -29.68
CA PRO A 51 -6.35 11.33 -29.00
C PRO A 51 -5.89 10.43 -27.86
N SER A 52 -4.59 10.23 -27.75
CA SER A 52 -3.96 9.50 -26.65
C SER A 52 -2.69 10.21 -26.22
N GLN A 53 -2.40 10.14 -24.94
CA GLN A 53 -1.19 10.70 -24.35
C GLN A 53 -0.48 9.62 -23.54
N ILE A 54 0.84 9.60 -23.61
CA ILE A 54 1.70 8.74 -22.80
C ILE A 54 2.37 9.64 -21.76
N ILE A 55 2.26 9.28 -20.49
CA ILE A 55 3.01 9.90 -19.39
C ILE A 55 4.14 8.96 -18.97
N GLY A 56 5.33 9.51 -18.82
CA GLY A 56 6.53 8.76 -18.46
C GLY A 56 7.10 9.21 -17.12
N GLU A 57 8.20 8.57 -16.72
CA GLU A 57 8.92 8.82 -15.47
C GLU A 57 9.16 10.32 -15.19
N THR A 58 9.58 11.08 -16.21
CA THR A 58 9.84 12.53 -16.07
C THR A 58 8.64 13.31 -15.55
N THR A 59 7.41 12.92 -15.93
CA THR A 59 6.18 13.57 -15.46
C THR A 59 5.91 13.27 -13.99
N PHE A 60 6.23 12.05 -13.54
CA PHE A 60 6.11 11.69 -12.13
C PHE A 60 7.14 12.42 -11.27
N THR A 61 8.40 12.44 -11.71
CA THR A 61 9.48 13.15 -11.01
C THR A 61 9.22 14.66 -10.88
N ASN A 62 8.64 15.30 -11.90
CA ASN A 62 8.41 16.74 -11.91
C ASN A 62 7.22 17.20 -11.05
N TYR A 63 6.17 16.38 -10.91
CA TYR A 63 4.91 16.81 -10.31
C TYR A 63 4.58 16.16 -8.95
N SER A 64 5.23 15.04 -8.59
CA SER A 64 5.44 14.54 -7.23
C SER A 64 5.93 13.08 -7.31
N PRO A 65 7.16 12.76 -6.90
CA PRO A 65 7.63 11.37 -6.92
C PRO A 65 6.92 10.48 -5.87
N VAL A 66 6.22 11.09 -4.91
CA VAL A 66 5.53 10.38 -3.81
C VAL A 66 4.03 10.23 -4.09
N ASP A 67 3.44 11.10 -4.91
CA ASP A 67 2.01 11.10 -5.24
C ASP A 67 1.79 11.16 -6.75
N PHE A 68 1.21 10.11 -7.32
CA PHE A 68 0.97 10.04 -8.77
C PHE A 68 -0.27 10.83 -9.21
N ILE A 69 -1.13 11.28 -8.28
CA ILE A 69 -2.39 11.98 -8.60
C ILE A 69 -2.11 13.38 -9.17
N SER A 70 -1.13 14.10 -8.63
CA SER A 70 -0.71 15.40 -9.16
C SER A 70 -0.19 15.30 -10.59
N SER A 71 0.54 14.22 -10.91
CA SER A 71 1.03 13.94 -12.26
C SER A 71 -0.09 13.62 -13.24
N LEU A 72 -1.11 12.84 -12.80
CA LEU A 72 -2.29 12.57 -13.62
C LEU A 72 -3.07 13.85 -13.93
N ASN A 73 -3.22 14.74 -12.96
CA ASN A 73 -3.95 16.01 -13.14
C ASN A 73 -3.27 17.01 -14.12
N GLN A 74 -2.06 16.70 -14.63
CA GLN A 74 -1.44 17.46 -15.73
C GLN A 74 -1.93 17.04 -17.12
N VAL A 75 -2.65 15.92 -17.22
CA VAL A 75 -3.20 15.40 -18.47
C VAL A 75 -4.49 16.16 -18.80
N SER A 76 -4.52 16.79 -19.98
CA SER A 76 -5.69 17.55 -20.42
C SER A 76 -6.93 16.66 -20.58
N GLY A 77 -8.05 17.12 -20.02
CA GLY A 77 -9.32 16.38 -20.04
C GLY A 77 -9.39 15.20 -19.08
N LEU A 78 -8.41 15.05 -18.18
CA LEU A 78 -8.40 14.07 -17.09
C LEU A 78 -8.46 14.80 -15.75
N TYR A 79 -9.21 14.25 -14.81
CA TYR A 79 -9.17 14.64 -13.41
C TYR A 79 -9.14 13.40 -12.51
N ALA A 80 -8.13 13.34 -11.64
CA ALA A 80 -7.92 12.28 -10.66
C ALA A 80 -8.12 12.83 -9.25
N LEU A 81 -8.89 12.08 -8.44
CA LEU A 81 -9.18 12.38 -7.04
C LEU A 81 -8.80 11.17 -6.18
N SER A 82 -8.03 11.41 -5.12
CA SER A 82 -7.74 10.40 -4.11
C SER A 82 -8.94 10.20 -3.18
N GLY A 83 -9.31 8.94 -2.93
CA GLY A 83 -10.43 8.51 -2.10
C GLY A 83 -10.00 7.91 -0.76
N ALA A 84 -10.95 7.28 -0.07
CA ALA A 84 -10.65 6.52 1.15
C ALA A 84 -10.01 5.15 0.81
N LEU A 85 -9.28 4.56 1.76
CA LEU A 85 -8.74 3.19 1.67
C LEU A 85 -7.85 2.95 0.42
N ASN A 86 -6.94 3.88 0.09
CA ASN A 86 -6.02 3.79 -1.06
C ASN A 86 -6.71 3.63 -2.42
N THR A 87 -7.98 4.02 -2.52
CA THR A 87 -8.71 4.03 -3.79
C THR A 87 -8.58 5.40 -4.46
N ASN A 88 -8.58 5.42 -5.79
CA ASN A 88 -8.48 6.65 -6.56
C ASN A 88 -9.59 6.65 -7.63
N ARG A 89 -10.17 7.81 -7.88
CA ARG A 89 -11.17 8.03 -8.93
C ARG A 89 -10.54 8.80 -10.07
N ILE A 90 -10.65 8.28 -11.29
CA ILE A 90 -10.25 8.96 -12.53
C ILE A 90 -11.50 9.30 -13.34
N THR A 91 -11.56 10.55 -13.80
CA THR A 91 -12.62 11.08 -14.68
C THR A 91 -11.98 11.55 -15.97
N ILE A 92 -12.45 11.06 -17.11
CA ILE A 92 -11.95 11.44 -18.44
C ILE A 92 -13.10 12.09 -19.20
N ARG A 93 -12.92 13.35 -19.62
CA ARG A 93 -13.94 14.15 -20.34
C ARG A 93 -15.28 14.20 -19.62
N GLY A 94 -15.26 14.31 -18.30
CA GLY A 94 -16.45 14.36 -17.45
C GLY A 94 -17.11 13.00 -17.18
N VAL A 95 -16.56 11.90 -17.69
CA VAL A 95 -17.06 10.54 -17.46
C VAL A 95 -16.12 9.79 -16.52
N GLY A 96 -16.65 9.34 -15.38
CA GLY A 96 -15.93 8.53 -14.40
C GLY A 96 -16.68 7.24 -14.08
N SER A 97 -16.14 6.43 -13.16
CA SER A 97 -16.81 5.18 -12.74
C SER A 97 -18.17 5.45 -12.08
N ARG A 98 -19.15 4.57 -12.36
CA ARG A 98 -20.50 4.59 -11.76
C ARG A 98 -20.47 4.30 -10.25
N THR A 99 -19.42 3.63 -9.78
CA THR A 99 -19.11 3.42 -8.36
C THR A 99 -17.85 4.22 -8.04
N LEU A 100 -17.91 5.16 -7.10
CA LEU A 100 -16.85 6.15 -6.88
C LEU A 100 -15.45 5.53 -6.70
N TYR A 101 -15.38 4.41 -5.99
CA TYR A 101 -14.13 3.79 -5.54
C TYR A 101 -14.07 2.27 -5.78
N GLY A 102 -15.10 1.69 -6.42
CA GLY A 102 -15.13 0.25 -6.73
C GLY A 102 -15.09 -0.66 -5.49
N THR A 103 -15.41 -0.13 -4.31
CA THR A 103 -15.48 -0.86 -3.04
C THR A 103 -16.73 -1.72 -2.90
N ASP A 104 -17.58 -1.73 -3.94
CA ASP A 104 -18.80 -2.51 -3.95
C ASP A 104 -18.47 -3.98 -4.26
N LYS A 105 -18.29 -4.74 -3.19
CA LYS A 105 -18.54 -6.18 -3.11
C LYS A 105 -19.42 -6.46 -1.90
#